data_AF-A0A7Y3ICE7-F1
#
_entry.id   AF-A0A7Y3ICE7-F1
#
_cell.length_a   1.000
_cell.length_b   1.000
_cell.length_c   1.000
_cell.angle_alpha   90.00
_cell.angle_beta   90.00
_cell.angle_gamma   90.00
#
_symmetry.space_group_name_H-M   'P 1'
#
loop_
_entity.id
_entity.type
_entity.pdbx_description
1 polymer ?
#
loop_
_entity_poly.entity_id
_entity_poly.type
_entity_poly.pdbx_seq_one_letter_code
_entity_poly.pdbx_strand_id
1 'polypeptide(L)'
;MQTERRASLALSSICTLALVAFSGCTTDDFPSAPGEAIGFAKAYGIWTPGPYDTCSKEIHDSYSTIGPDGRLYPTWHPANDPATGCSFGHEHGRDPRGSDLYELVGDIPFALANEAMESWDGAMPRHEDHFGHKVEWENDINLNVGEGAGAIIDITCDVMTKLHQGTHSKDAFTNNLHEVVYHIRCNDGTRVHATLMAAIGTAGELESSCDRRSIFVGTPSPPDSRSGGGRRIIPTLDCVEQHVLVAEGQNSNFGQIRESWEISGRIRTASGKTLFSFNPYYQVFNPSRYYDPTVEGLVGRPHWDCQTEVDGRRARGEMCEESAGVMNHDQPGSAFDGAHRMVDINANNVNNEGGAEVWYTDPFGGNGQTTPFPGSVLQFVSSTSNSGFDTHGPTIGRNRPYSGSGVHSPN
;
A
#
# COMPACT_ATOMS: atom_id res chain seq x y z
N MET A 1 56.67 32.68 -60.53
CA MET A 1 56.75 31.36 -59.86
C MET A 1 56.73 31.65 -58.36
N GLN A 2 55.57 31.61 -57.71
CA GLN A 2 54.99 30.40 -57.07
C GLN A 2 55.92 29.87 -55.96
N THR A 3 55.54 29.66 -54.70
CA THR A 3 54.36 29.96 -53.86
C THR A 3 54.76 29.49 -52.46
N GLU A 4 54.23 30.14 -51.43
CA GLU A 4 54.39 29.79 -50.02
C GLU A 4 53.91 28.37 -49.68
N ARG A 5 54.53 27.73 -48.68
CA ARG A 5 53.92 26.65 -47.89
C ARG A 5 54.25 26.84 -46.41
N ARG A 6 53.28 27.38 -45.66
CA ARG A 6 53.08 27.12 -44.24
C ARG A 6 52.33 25.79 -44.10
N ALA A 7 52.74 24.94 -43.18
CA ALA A 7 51.95 23.78 -42.73
C ALA A 7 51.67 23.94 -41.24
N SER A 8 50.40 24.11 -40.93
CA SER A 8 49.82 24.27 -39.60
C SER A 8 49.85 22.97 -38.81
N LEU A 9 50.14 23.07 -37.50
CA LEU A 9 49.79 22.04 -36.52
C LEU A 9 48.27 21.95 -36.39
N ALA A 10 47.74 20.74 -36.51
CA ALA A 10 46.36 20.41 -36.18
C ALA A 10 46.26 20.18 -34.65
N LEU A 11 45.52 21.04 -33.95
CA LEU A 11 44.93 20.71 -32.66
C LEU A 11 43.47 20.29 -32.92
N SER A 12 43.17 19.02 -32.66
CA SER A 12 41.80 18.53 -32.58
C SER A 12 41.12 19.11 -31.34
N SER A 13 40.22 20.08 -31.54
CA SER A 13 39.19 20.41 -30.55
C SER A 13 38.05 19.40 -30.69
N ILE A 14 37.99 18.44 -29.77
CA ILE A 14 36.79 17.62 -29.56
C ILE A 14 35.78 18.53 -28.85
N CYS A 15 34.77 18.97 -29.59
CA CYS A 15 33.62 19.67 -29.07
C CYS A 15 32.66 18.62 -28.50
N THR A 16 32.72 18.37 -27.19
CA THR A 16 31.74 17.56 -26.49
C THR A 16 30.44 18.37 -26.44
N LEU A 17 29.51 18.11 -27.36
CA LEU A 17 28.14 18.61 -27.23
C LEU A 17 27.50 17.94 -26.01
N ALA A 18 27.47 18.65 -24.90
CA ALA A 18 26.50 18.39 -23.84
C ALA A 18 25.13 18.80 -24.37
N LEU A 19 24.32 17.84 -24.79
CA LEU A 19 22.88 18.07 -24.97
C LEU A 19 22.27 18.20 -23.57
N VAL A 20 22.29 19.42 -23.05
CA VAL A 20 21.44 19.83 -21.95
C VAL A 20 20.12 20.27 -22.58
N ALA A 21 19.17 19.34 -22.69
CA ALA A 21 17.80 19.68 -23.03
C ALA A 21 17.07 20.14 -21.75
N PHE A 22 17.35 21.37 -21.29
CA PHE A 22 16.41 22.08 -20.43
C PHE A 22 15.33 22.68 -21.34
N SER A 23 14.29 21.90 -21.58
CA SER A 23 13.02 22.39 -22.10
C SER A 23 12.17 22.79 -20.90
N GLY A 24 12.09 24.09 -20.63
CA GLY A 24 11.10 24.64 -19.72
C GLY A 24 9.70 24.42 -20.28
N CYS A 25 8.95 23.51 -19.66
CA CYS A 25 7.51 23.52 -19.62
C CYS A 25 7.12 23.21 -18.17
N THR A 26 6.31 24.07 -17.57
CA THR A 26 5.50 23.71 -16.40
C THR A 26 4.52 22.66 -16.90
N THR A 27 4.89 21.39 -16.85
CA THR A 27 3.96 20.30 -17.10
C THR A 27 3.62 19.71 -15.76
N ASP A 28 2.35 19.87 -15.39
CA ASP A 28 1.69 19.21 -14.28
C ASP A 28 1.74 17.67 -14.36
N ASP A 29 2.36 17.12 -15.40
CA ASP A 29 2.38 15.70 -15.72
C ASP A 29 3.44 14.96 -14.91
N PHE A 30 2.99 13.92 -14.21
CA PHE A 30 3.87 12.85 -13.77
C PHE A 30 4.57 12.28 -15.02
N PRO A 31 5.88 11.96 -14.98
CA PRO A 31 6.54 11.40 -16.15
C PRO A 31 5.78 10.14 -16.59
N SER A 32 5.24 10.20 -17.81
CA SER A 32 4.49 9.11 -18.41
C SER A 32 5.39 7.89 -18.56
N ALA A 33 4.86 6.71 -18.23
CA ALA A 33 5.56 5.46 -18.41
C ALA A 33 6.02 5.29 -19.89
N PRO A 34 7.13 4.58 -20.15
CA PRO A 34 7.54 4.24 -21.51
C PRO A 34 6.42 3.53 -22.28
N GLY A 35 6.33 3.76 -23.60
CA GLY A 35 5.29 3.15 -24.45
C GLY A 35 5.43 1.63 -24.64
N GLU A 36 6.58 1.05 -24.30
CA GLU A 36 6.84 -0.39 -24.30
C GLU A 36 7.62 -0.79 -23.04
N ALA A 37 7.29 -1.95 -22.47
CA ALA A 37 7.98 -2.46 -21.28
C ALA A 37 9.39 -2.96 -21.64
N ILE A 38 10.39 -2.59 -20.83
CA ILE A 38 11.78 -3.05 -21.00
C ILE A 38 12.09 -4.35 -20.25
N GLY A 39 11.11 -4.90 -19.53
CA GLY A 39 11.22 -6.12 -18.73
C GLY A 39 10.01 -6.32 -17.83
N PHE A 40 10.03 -7.35 -17.00
CA PHE A 40 8.99 -7.66 -16.01
C PHE A 40 9.50 -7.37 -14.60
N ALA A 41 8.65 -6.80 -13.76
CA ALA A 41 8.88 -6.73 -12.33
C ALA A 41 8.75 -8.13 -11.71
N LYS A 42 9.38 -8.35 -10.54
CA LYS A 42 9.28 -9.66 -9.86
C LYS A 42 7.88 -10.04 -9.43
N ALA A 43 7.01 -9.07 -9.19
CA ALA A 43 5.61 -9.31 -8.85
C ALA A 43 4.76 -9.72 -10.08
N TYR A 44 5.24 -9.46 -11.30
CA TYR A 44 4.48 -9.81 -12.49
C TYR A 44 4.41 -11.33 -12.67
N GLY A 45 3.21 -11.83 -12.93
CA GLY A 45 3.03 -13.23 -13.26
C GLY A 45 3.25 -14.19 -12.09
N ILE A 46 3.18 -13.75 -10.83
CA ILE A 46 3.29 -14.67 -9.67
C ILE A 46 1.97 -15.29 -9.24
N TRP A 47 0.83 -14.66 -9.57
CA TRP A 47 -0.48 -15.21 -9.21
C TRP A 47 -0.79 -16.49 -10.01
N THR A 48 -1.42 -17.44 -9.33
CA THR A 48 -1.93 -18.67 -9.92
C THR A 48 -3.35 -18.92 -9.39
N PRO A 49 -4.29 -19.37 -10.24
CA PRO A 49 -5.65 -19.65 -9.80
C PRO A 49 -5.67 -20.78 -8.76
N GLY A 50 -6.36 -20.53 -7.65
CA GLY A 50 -6.69 -21.50 -6.63
C GLY A 50 -7.91 -22.36 -6.98
N PRO A 51 -8.33 -23.27 -6.08
CA PRO A 51 -9.42 -24.21 -6.33
C PRO A 51 -10.79 -23.58 -6.61
N TYR A 52 -11.01 -22.34 -6.17
CA TYR A 52 -12.27 -21.62 -6.33
C TYR A 52 -12.21 -20.53 -7.41
N ASP A 53 -11.03 -20.29 -7.98
CA ASP A 53 -10.82 -19.29 -9.01
C ASP A 53 -11.24 -19.87 -10.37
N THR A 54 -11.89 -19.05 -11.17
CA THR A 54 -12.37 -19.46 -12.50
C THR A 54 -11.68 -18.72 -13.63
N CYS A 55 -10.98 -17.62 -13.32
CA CYS A 55 -10.11 -16.95 -14.28
C CYS A 55 -8.81 -17.72 -14.51
N SER A 56 -8.31 -17.66 -15.74
CA SER A 56 -6.98 -18.17 -16.05
C SER A 56 -5.91 -17.17 -15.62
N LYS A 57 -4.69 -17.68 -15.46
CA LYS A 57 -3.51 -16.87 -15.20
C LYS A 57 -3.28 -15.80 -16.26
N GLU A 58 -3.51 -16.14 -17.52
CA GLU A 58 -3.31 -15.24 -18.65
C GLU A 58 -4.30 -14.07 -18.63
N ILE A 59 -5.56 -14.30 -18.22
CA ILE A 59 -6.54 -13.22 -18.04
C ILE A 59 -6.08 -12.30 -16.91
N HIS A 60 -5.65 -12.87 -15.78
CA HIS A 60 -5.15 -12.09 -14.65
C HIS A 60 -3.93 -11.24 -15.03
N ASP A 61 -2.92 -11.84 -15.67
CA ASP A 61 -1.67 -11.18 -16.05
C ASP A 61 -1.86 -10.15 -17.19
N SER A 62 -3.05 -10.09 -17.81
CA SER A 62 -3.42 -9.02 -18.74
C SER A 62 -3.67 -7.69 -18.04
N TYR A 63 -4.01 -7.70 -16.75
CA TYR A 63 -4.13 -6.51 -15.92
C TYR A 63 -2.74 -6.08 -15.45
N SER A 64 -2.11 -5.25 -16.27
CA SER A 64 -0.74 -4.81 -16.03
C SER A 64 -0.50 -3.38 -16.48
N THR A 65 0.50 -2.74 -15.88
CA THR A 65 0.91 -1.38 -16.20
C THR A 65 2.43 -1.27 -16.25
N ILE A 66 2.94 -0.29 -16.99
CA ILE A 66 4.37 -0.02 -17.06
C ILE A 66 4.71 0.99 -15.96
N GLY A 67 5.64 0.62 -15.07
CA GLY A 67 6.12 1.49 -14.00
C GLY A 67 7.05 2.60 -14.53
N PRO A 68 7.40 3.58 -13.67
CA PRO A 68 8.31 4.67 -14.05
C PRO A 68 9.74 4.19 -14.35
N ASP A 69 10.10 2.97 -13.94
CA ASP A 69 11.36 2.29 -14.29
C ASP A 69 11.30 1.54 -15.63
N GLY A 70 10.15 1.56 -16.31
CA GLY A 70 9.90 0.91 -17.60
C GLY A 70 9.57 -0.58 -17.51
N ARG A 71 9.50 -1.19 -16.33
CA ARG A 71 9.10 -2.61 -16.20
C ARG A 71 7.58 -2.76 -16.21
N LEU A 72 7.11 -3.93 -16.62
CA LEU A 72 5.70 -4.31 -16.51
C LEU A 72 5.40 -4.86 -15.11
N TYR A 73 4.38 -4.32 -14.48
CA TYR A 73 3.88 -4.67 -13.15
C TYR A 73 2.44 -5.16 -13.23
N PRO A 74 2.00 -6.04 -12.32
CA PRO A 74 0.57 -6.20 -12.10
C PRO A 74 -0.03 -4.87 -11.62
N THR A 75 -1.31 -4.68 -11.91
CA THR A 75 -2.07 -3.52 -11.43
C THR A 75 -3.46 -3.93 -10.98
N TRP A 76 -4.30 -2.95 -10.63
CA TRP A 76 -5.66 -3.18 -10.18
C TRP A 76 -6.48 -3.92 -11.24
N HIS A 77 -7.27 -4.88 -10.79
CA HIS A 77 -8.33 -5.50 -11.57
C HIS A 77 -9.59 -5.65 -10.70
N PRO A 78 -10.79 -5.72 -11.31
CA PRO A 78 -12.00 -6.05 -10.56
C PRO A 78 -11.92 -7.50 -10.07
N ALA A 79 -12.72 -7.85 -9.05
CA ALA A 79 -12.76 -9.22 -8.52
C ALA A 79 -13.22 -10.27 -9.54
N ASN A 80 -14.07 -9.85 -10.46
CA ASN A 80 -14.53 -10.66 -11.59
C ASN A 80 -14.18 -9.94 -12.89
N ASP A 81 -13.60 -10.66 -13.85
CA ASP A 81 -13.29 -10.12 -15.17
C ASP A 81 -14.60 -9.70 -15.88
N PRO A 82 -14.78 -8.43 -16.27
CA PRO A 82 -15.99 -7.98 -16.93
C PRO A 82 -16.22 -8.60 -18.31
N ALA A 83 -15.16 -9.06 -18.99
CA ALA A 83 -15.26 -9.60 -20.35
C ALA A 83 -15.79 -11.04 -20.37
N THR A 84 -15.36 -11.87 -19.42
CA THR A 84 -15.70 -13.31 -19.35
C THR A 84 -16.64 -13.67 -18.21
N GLY A 85 -16.72 -12.82 -17.17
CA GLY A 85 -17.46 -13.10 -15.94
C GLY A 85 -16.81 -14.11 -15.00
N CYS A 86 -15.56 -14.53 -15.27
CA CYS A 86 -14.79 -15.36 -14.35
C CYS A 86 -14.38 -14.57 -13.10
N SER A 87 -14.11 -15.28 -12.00
CA SER A 87 -13.60 -14.73 -10.73
C SER A 87 -12.11 -15.00 -10.56
N PHE A 88 -11.38 -14.00 -10.05
CA PHE A 88 -9.98 -14.12 -9.61
C PHE A 88 -9.83 -14.59 -8.16
N GLY A 89 -10.93 -14.76 -7.42
CA GLY A 89 -10.89 -15.17 -6.00
C GLY A 89 -10.66 -14.06 -5.01
N HIS A 90 -10.18 -12.90 -5.47
CA HIS A 90 -9.74 -11.80 -4.63
C HIS A 90 -10.09 -10.45 -5.25
N GLU A 91 -9.92 -9.39 -4.45
CA GLU A 91 -10.25 -8.03 -4.83
C GLU A 91 -9.09 -7.07 -4.49
N HIS A 92 -9.07 -5.90 -5.13
CA HIS A 92 -8.04 -4.86 -4.91
C HIS A 92 -8.61 -3.54 -4.40
N GLY A 93 -9.80 -3.56 -3.81
CA GLY A 93 -10.53 -2.38 -3.36
C GLY A 93 -11.14 -1.61 -4.51
N ARG A 94 -11.20 -0.29 -4.37
CA ARG A 94 -11.91 0.61 -5.28
C ARG A 94 -11.18 0.71 -6.63
N ASP A 95 -11.95 0.68 -7.71
CA ASP A 95 -11.44 0.94 -9.07
C ASP A 95 -10.78 2.32 -9.14
N PRO A 96 -9.45 2.43 -9.36
CA PRO A 96 -8.74 3.70 -9.32
C PRO A 96 -9.25 4.68 -10.38
N ARG A 97 -9.83 4.20 -11.49
CA ARG A 97 -10.35 5.01 -12.59
C ARG A 97 -11.47 5.98 -12.22
N GLY A 98 -12.11 5.80 -11.06
CA GLY A 98 -13.12 6.76 -10.60
C GLY A 98 -12.56 7.96 -9.82
N SER A 99 -11.29 7.95 -9.43
CA SER A 99 -10.68 9.07 -8.72
C SER A 99 -10.30 10.19 -9.67
N ASP A 100 -10.43 11.44 -9.22
CA ASP A 100 -10.01 12.63 -9.98
C ASP A 100 -8.48 12.74 -10.12
N LEU A 101 -7.75 11.91 -9.37
CA LEU A 101 -6.30 11.78 -9.50
C LEU A 101 -5.90 10.79 -10.60
N TYR A 102 -6.81 9.95 -11.11
CA TYR A 102 -6.45 8.88 -12.05
C TYR A 102 -5.89 9.42 -13.36
N GLU A 103 -6.46 10.49 -13.92
CA GLU A 103 -5.94 11.12 -15.15
C GLU A 103 -4.48 11.57 -15.00
N LEU A 104 -4.06 11.86 -13.76
CA LEU A 104 -2.75 12.37 -13.44
C LEU A 104 -1.74 11.26 -13.09
N VAL A 105 -2.19 10.21 -12.39
CA VAL A 105 -1.29 9.15 -11.87
C VAL A 105 -1.36 7.85 -12.68
N GLY A 106 -2.45 7.61 -13.40
CA GLY A 106 -2.71 6.40 -14.15
C GLY A 106 -2.90 5.16 -13.28
N ASP A 107 -2.64 4.00 -13.88
CA ASP A 107 -2.67 2.71 -13.19
C ASP A 107 -1.54 2.59 -12.17
N ILE A 108 -1.86 2.09 -10.97
CA ILE A 108 -0.89 1.92 -9.88
C ILE A 108 -0.06 0.66 -10.14
N PRO A 109 1.27 0.74 -10.37
CA PRO A 109 2.12 -0.45 -10.42
C PRO A 109 2.21 -1.06 -9.02
N PHE A 110 1.77 -2.30 -8.89
CA PHE A 110 1.88 -3.03 -7.63
C PHE A 110 3.30 -3.59 -7.46
N ALA A 111 3.90 -3.35 -6.29
CA ALA A 111 5.26 -3.79 -5.91
C ALA A 111 6.41 -2.94 -6.51
N LEU A 112 6.17 -1.67 -6.87
CA LEU A 112 7.20 -0.76 -7.36
C LEU A 112 8.32 -0.48 -6.32
N ALA A 113 7.97 -0.24 -5.05
CA ALA A 113 8.93 -0.09 -3.96
C ALA A 113 9.65 -1.42 -3.66
N ASN A 114 8.97 -2.56 -3.79
CA ASN A 114 9.59 -3.88 -3.66
C ASN A 114 10.70 -4.07 -4.70
N GLU A 115 10.40 -3.74 -5.96
CA GLU A 115 11.36 -3.84 -7.06
C GLU A 115 12.53 -2.87 -6.85
N ALA A 116 12.27 -1.66 -6.35
CA ALA A 116 13.33 -0.70 -6.04
C ALA A 116 14.31 -1.21 -4.96
N MET A 117 13.83 -2.02 -4.00
CA MET A 117 14.69 -2.67 -3.00
C MET A 117 15.69 -3.66 -3.61
N GLU A 118 15.39 -4.26 -4.76
CA GLU A 118 16.32 -5.18 -5.45
C GLU A 118 17.63 -4.51 -5.86
N SER A 119 17.57 -3.22 -6.16
CA SER A 119 18.71 -2.43 -6.62
C SER A 119 19.31 -1.53 -5.54
N TRP A 120 18.67 -1.47 -4.37
CA TRP A 120 19.11 -0.63 -3.25
C TRP A 120 20.07 -1.40 -2.35
N ASP A 121 21.30 -0.89 -2.20
CA ASP A 121 22.32 -1.52 -1.36
C ASP A 121 21.95 -1.50 0.12
N GLY A 122 22.17 -2.62 0.82
CA GLY A 122 21.90 -2.75 2.25
C GLY A 122 20.44 -2.94 2.66
N ALA A 123 19.61 -3.52 1.77
CA ALA A 123 18.31 -4.08 2.11
C ALA A 123 18.12 -5.46 1.47
N MET A 124 17.62 -6.44 2.23
CA MET A 124 17.10 -7.66 1.63
C MET A 124 15.73 -7.38 1.03
N PRO A 125 15.50 -7.78 -0.23
CA PRO A 125 14.24 -7.48 -0.91
C PRO A 125 13.04 -8.15 -0.24
N ARG A 126 11.90 -7.45 -0.31
CA ARG A 126 10.57 -7.93 0.06
C ARG A 126 9.81 -8.30 -1.22
N HIS A 127 9.13 -9.45 -1.23
CA HIS A 127 8.23 -9.84 -2.33
C HIS A 127 6.80 -10.05 -1.85
N GLU A 128 6.01 -8.99 -1.91
CA GLU A 128 4.61 -9.02 -1.53
C GLU A 128 3.77 -9.90 -2.46
N ASP A 129 2.71 -10.48 -1.91
CA ASP A 129 1.74 -11.20 -2.71
C ASP A 129 0.84 -10.22 -3.46
N HIS A 130 0.24 -10.69 -4.55
CA HIS A 130 -0.55 -9.83 -5.42
C HIS A 130 -1.85 -9.38 -4.74
N PHE A 131 -2.62 -10.32 -4.19
CA PHE A 131 -3.95 -10.05 -3.64
C PHE A 131 -3.94 -9.15 -2.40
N GLY A 132 -2.80 -8.92 -1.74
CA GLY A 132 -2.67 -8.00 -0.63
C GLY A 132 -2.79 -6.53 -1.04
N HIS A 133 -2.62 -6.15 -2.32
CA HIS A 133 -2.68 -4.74 -2.73
C HIS A 133 -4.12 -4.19 -2.73
N LYS A 134 -4.45 -3.29 -1.79
CA LYS A 134 -5.80 -2.71 -1.63
C LYS A 134 -5.80 -1.21 -1.89
N VAL A 135 -6.55 -0.79 -2.91
CA VAL A 135 -6.74 0.60 -3.32
C VAL A 135 -8.00 1.18 -2.68
N GLU A 136 -7.92 2.42 -2.23
CA GLU A 136 -9.06 3.22 -1.80
C GLU A 136 -8.85 4.68 -2.24
N TRP A 137 -9.92 5.39 -2.49
CA TRP A 137 -9.85 6.81 -2.84
C TRP A 137 -11.12 7.53 -2.45
N GLU A 138 -11.06 8.85 -2.33
CA GLU A 138 -12.22 9.73 -2.25
C GLU A 138 -11.86 11.07 -2.87
N ASN A 139 -12.79 11.62 -3.66
CA ASN A 139 -12.64 12.94 -4.26
C ASN A 139 -13.32 13.98 -3.37
N ASP A 140 -12.86 15.22 -3.44
CA ASP A 140 -13.47 16.37 -2.77
C ASP A 140 -13.70 16.20 -1.25
N ILE A 141 -12.78 15.53 -0.54
CA ILE A 141 -12.86 15.40 0.92
C ILE A 141 -12.40 16.67 1.63
N ASN A 142 -13.16 17.09 2.64
CA ASN A 142 -12.74 18.20 3.49
C ASN A 142 -11.75 17.71 4.55
N LEU A 143 -10.58 18.35 4.62
CA LEU A 143 -9.64 18.14 5.71
C LEU A 143 -9.97 19.07 6.87
N ASN A 144 -10.08 18.51 8.07
CA ASN A 144 -10.18 19.28 9.29
C ASN A 144 -8.83 19.91 9.61
N VAL A 145 -8.80 21.22 9.71
CA VAL A 145 -7.69 21.98 10.27
C VAL A 145 -7.93 22.12 11.77
N GLY A 146 -6.97 21.72 12.62
CA GLY A 146 -7.12 21.60 14.09
C GLY A 146 -7.82 22.73 14.86
N GLU A 147 -8.15 22.47 16.13
CA GLU A 147 -8.93 23.37 16.99
C GLU A 147 -8.33 24.79 17.08
N GLY A 148 -9.01 25.76 16.48
CA GLY A 148 -8.65 27.18 16.50
C GLY A 148 -8.62 27.87 15.14
N ALA A 149 -8.50 27.11 14.04
CA ALA A 149 -8.51 27.65 12.66
C ALA A 149 -9.65 27.11 11.77
N GLY A 150 -10.34 26.05 12.21
CA GLY A 150 -11.34 25.29 11.43
C GLY A 150 -12.63 26.01 11.03
N ALA A 151 -12.73 27.33 11.18
CA ALA A 151 -13.88 28.11 10.71
C ALA A 151 -13.57 29.07 9.54
N ILE A 152 -12.30 29.18 9.11
CA ILE A 152 -11.87 30.20 8.12
C ILE A 152 -11.20 29.59 6.88
N ILE A 153 -10.69 28.35 6.96
CA ILE A 153 -9.96 27.71 5.87
C ILE A 153 -10.68 26.41 5.49
N ASP A 154 -11.19 26.36 4.26
CA ASP A 154 -11.83 25.19 3.66
C ASP A 154 -10.82 24.50 2.74
N ILE A 155 -10.17 23.44 3.24
CA ILE A 155 -9.21 22.65 2.47
C ILE A 155 -9.92 21.40 1.97
N THR A 156 -10.16 21.37 0.66
CA THR A 156 -10.74 20.22 -0.02
C THR A 156 -9.64 19.50 -0.79
N CYS A 157 -9.60 18.16 -0.68
CA CYS A 157 -8.59 17.34 -1.31
C CYS A 157 -9.19 16.12 -2.02
N ASP A 158 -8.52 15.71 -3.09
CA ASP A 158 -8.64 14.39 -3.67
C ASP A 158 -7.56 13.50 -3.05
N VAL A 159 -7.92 12.28 -2.64
CA VAL A 159 -6.97 11.30 -2.09
C VAL A 159 -7.15 9.97 -2.79
N MET A 160 -6.05 9.37 -3.23
CA MET A 160 -5.98 7.99 -3.70
C MET A 160 -4.82 7.30 -3.00
N THR A 161 -5.08 6.13 -2.44
CA THR A 161 -4.09 5.41 -1.66
C THR A 161 -4.17 3.90 -1.88
N LYS A 162 -3.03 3.23 -1.74
CA LYS A 162 -2.91 1.77 -1.75
C LYS A 162 -2.02 1.33 -0.60
N LEU A 163 -2.42 0.28 0.10
CA LEU A 163 -1.54 -0.47 1.00
C LEU A 163 -1.50 -1.93 0.56
N HIS A 164 -0.33 -2.57 0.60
CA HIS A 164 -0.29 -4.02 0.65
C HIS A 164 -0.71 -4.51 2.05
N GLN A 165 -1.94 -5.02 2.15
CA GLN A 165 -2.65 -5.35 3.38
C GLN A 165 -3.14 -6.81 3.34
N GLY A 166 -2.21 -7.77 3.37
CA GLY A 166 -2.54 -9.19 3.45
C GLY A 166 -3.01 -9.61 4.84
N THR A 167 -4.27 -10.07 4.96
CA THR A 167 -4.89 -10.51 6.24
C THR A 167 -5.18 -12.01 6.30
N HIS A 168 -4.48 -12.81 5.49
CA HIS A 168 -4.75 -14.24 5.31
C HIS A 168 -3.61 -15.17 5.75
N SER A 169 -2.34 -14.79 5.56
CA SER A 169 -1.20 -15.63 5.92
C SER A 169 -0.57 -15.20 7.24
N LYS A 170 0.49 -15.90 7.68
CA LYS A 170 1.30 -15.48 8.84
C LYS A 170 2.33 -14.40 8.52
N ASP A 171 2.50 -14.00 7.26
CA ASP A 171 3.60 -13.13 6.81
C ASP A 171 3.71 -11.87 7.67
N ALA A 172 2.58 -11.17 7.80
CA ALA A 172 2.50 -9.95 8.58
C ALA A 172 2.56 -10.14 10.10
N PHE A 173 2.83 -11.33 10.64
CA PHE A 173 3.22 -11.43 12.04
C PHE A 173 4.67 -10.96 12.20
N THR A 174 5.60 -11.46 11.40
CA THR A 174 7.02 -11.10 11.51
C THR A 174 7.46 -10.02 10.53
N ASN A 175 6.74 -9.86 9.43
CA ASN A 175 7.02 -8.89 8.39
C ASN A 175 6.38 -7.55 8.72
N ASN A 176 7.19 -6.49 8.74
CA ASN A 176 6.73 -5.14 8.99
C ASN A 176 6.88 -4.22 7.78
N LEU A 177 7.37 -4.73 6.65
CA LEU A 177 7.62 -3.96 5.43
C LEU A 177 6.44 -4.13 4.47
N HIS A 178 5.68 -3.05 4.26
CA HIS A 178 4.52 -3.05 3.37
C HIS A 178 4.53 -1.86 2.39
N GLU A 179 4.33 -2.11 1.10
CA GLU A 179 4.26 -1.05 0.11
C GLU A 179 3.01 -0.18 0.31
N VAL A 180 3.24 1.13 0.40
CA VAL A 180 2.21 2.16 0.39
C VAL A 180 2.39 3.07 -0.83
N VAL A 181 1.30 3.30 -1.55
CA VAL A 181 1.21 4.33 -2.60
C VAL A 181 0.21 5.36 -2.09
N TYR A 182 0.59 6.64 -2.08
CA TYR A 182 -0.19 7.70 -1.48
C TYR A 182 -0.19 8.93 -2.37
N HIS A 183 -1.36 9.30 -2.87
CA HIS A 183 -1.58 10.47 -3.69
C HIS A 183 -2.59 11.39 -3.00
N ILE A 184 -2.26 12.68 -2.92
CA ILE A 184 -3.15 13.71 -2.41
C ILE A 184 -2.97 14.99 -3.23
N ARG A 185 -4.07 15.65 -3.58
CA ARG A 185 -4.08 16.99 -4.19
C ARG A 185 -5.15 17.82 -3.53
N CYS A 186 -4.79 19.01 -3.05
CA CYS A 186 -5.70 19.90 -2.34
C CYS A 186 -5.81 21.26 -3.04
N ASN A 187 -6.91 21.97 -2.76
CA ASN A 187 -7.17 23.32 -3.27
C ASN A 187 -6.21 24.40 -2.71
N ASP A 188 -5.46 24.10 -1.63
CA ASP A 188 -4.44 24.97 -1.03
C ASP A 188 -3.06 24.88 -1.73
N GLY A 189 -2.95 24.07 -2.79
CA GLY A 189 -1.72 23.82 -3.52
C GLY A 189 -0.88 22.66 -2.97
N THR A 190 -1.30 22.00 -1.89
CA THR A 190 -0.69 20.75 -1.44
C THR A 190 -0.88 19.68 -2.51
N ARG A 191 0.21 19.10 -3.00
CA ARG A 191 0.18 17.97 -3.94
C ARG A 191 1.33 17.02 -3.65
N VAL A 192 1.01 15.75 -3.43
CA VAL A 192 2.02 14.71 -3.20
C VAL A 192 1.64 13.46 -3.96
N HIS A 193 2.65 12.82 -4.53
CA HIS A 193 2.56 11.47 -5.05
C HIS A 193 3.75 10.68 -4.53
N ALA A 194 3.46 9.72 -3.66
CA ALA A 194 4.46 8.98 -2.94
C ALA A 194 4.30 7.47 -3.14
N THR A 195 5.40 6.76 -3.35
CA THR A 195 5.45 5.29 -3.29
C THR A 195 6.61 4.88 -2.39
N LEU A 196 6.31 4.18 -1.30
CA LEU A 196 7.27 3.81 -0.26
C LEU A 196 7.08 2.37 0.17
N MET A 197 8.17 1.74 0.60
CA MET A 197 8.15 0.60 1.48
C MET A 197 8.01 1.09 2.93
N ALA A 198 6.81 1.01 3.49
CA ALA A 198 6.55 1.44 4.85
C ALA A 198 7.00 0.37 5.86
N ALA A 199 7.88 0.74 6.78
CA ALA A 199 8.16 -0.05 7.98
C ALA A 199 7.12 0.26 9.06
N ILE A 200 6.21 -0.68 9.32
CA ILE A 200 5.05 -0.53 10.21
C ILE A 200 5.38 -1.12 11.59
N GLY A 201 5.76 -0.26 12.52
CA GLY A 201 6.17 -0.65 13.87
C GLY A 201 7.48 -1.45 13.90
N THR A 202 7.65 -2.24 14.95
CA THR A 202 8.86 -3.06 15.17
C THR A 202 8.85 -4.32 14.32
N ALA A 203 10.00 -4.63 13.70
CA ALA A 203 10.17 -5.87 12.93
C ALA A 203 10.11 -7.10 13.84
N GLY A 204 9.41 -8.17 13.44
CA GLY A 204 9.25 -9.36 14.29
C GLY A 204 8.27 -9.22 15.46
N GLU A 205 7.58 -8.08 15.57
CA GLU A 205 6.59 -7.81 16.63
C GLU A 205 5.26 -7.34 16.07
N LEU A 206 4.16 -7.66 16.75
CA LEU A 206 2.83 -7.09 16.51
C LEU A 206 2.24 -6.53 17.82
N GLU A 207 1.25 -5.65 17.72
CA GLU A 207 0.43 -5.23 18.86
C GLU A 207 -0.90 -6.00 18.86
N SER A 208 -1.34 -6.45 20.03
CA SER A 208 -2.64 -7.12 20.20
C SER A 208 -3.81 -6.15 19.98
N SER A 209 -4.87 -6.56 19.26
CA SER A 209 -6.03 -5.70 18.97
C SER A 209 -6.83 -5.29 20.20
N CYS A 210 -6.93 -6.16 21.21
CA CYS A 210 -7.78 -5.95 22.38
C CYS A 210 -7.15 -5.08 23.48
N ASP A 211 -5.82 -5.14 23.66
CA ASP A 211 -5.13 -4.47 24.78
C ASP A 211 -3.86 -3.71 24.39
N ARG A 212 -3.49 -3.73 23.10
CA ARG A 212 -2.32 -3.02 22.53
C ARG A 212 -0.99 -3.43 23.14
N ARG A 213 -0.89 -4.60 23.77
CA ARG A 213 0.40 -5.14 24.22
C ARG A 213 1.24 -5.51 23.01
N SER A 214 2.53 -5.15 23.03
CA SER A 214 3.48 -5.65 22.04
C SER A 214 3.77 -7.14 22.29
N ILE A 215 3.87 -7.90 21.20
CA ILE A 215 4.12 -9.34 21.18
C ILE A 215 5.24 -9.60 20.20
N PHE A 216 6.35 -10.15 20.71
CA PHE A 216 7.38 -10.72 19.86
C PHE A 216 6.88 -12.06 19.29
N VAL A 217 6.87 -12.17 17.96
CA VAL A 217 6.29 -13.32 17.24
C VAL A 217 7.32 -14.11 16.44
N GLY A 218 8.53 -13.59 16.27
CA GLY A 218 9.64 -14.33 15.69
C GLY A 218 10.68 -13.46 15.00
N THR A 219 11.62 -14.12 14.33
CA THR A 219 12.63 -13.44 13.51
C THR A 219 11.95 -12.60 12.42
N PRO A 220 12.35 -11.33 12.22
CA PRO A 220 11.90 -10.52 11.11
C PRO A 220 12.03 -11.24 9.77
N SER A 221 11.09 -10.97 8.85
CA SER A 221 11.14 -11.47 7.47
C SER A 221 10.90 -10.29 6.53
N PRO A 222 11.90 -9.82 5.76
CA PRO A 222 13.30 -10.25 5.77
C PRO A 222 14.04 -10.03 7.11
N PRO A 223 15.09 -10.81 7.46
CA PRO A 223 15.82 -10.67 8.73
C PRO A 223 16.48 -9.33 9.02
N ASP A 224 16.77 -8.50 8.01
CA ASP A 224 17.32 -7.15 8.15
C ASP A 224 16.24 -6.06 8.11
N SER A 225 14.96 -6.46 8.21
CA SER A 225 13.84 -5.51 8.24
C SER A 225 14.05 -4.48 9.34
N ARG A 226 13.92 -3.22 8.94
CA ARG A 226 14.11 -2.08 9.83
C ARG A 226 12.83 -1.84 10.60
N SER A 227 12.93 -1.51 11.88
CA SER A 227 11.78 -0.96 12.62
C SER A 227 11.45 0.44 12.13
N GLY A 228 10.17 0.75 12.02
CA GLY A 228 9.67 2.07 11.66
C GLY A 228 8.75 2.65 12.72
N GLY A 229 8.07 3.74 12.37
CA GLY A 229 6.99 4.26 13.18
C GLY A 229 5.67 3.53 12.90
N GLY A 230 4.58 4.03 13.48
CA GLY A 230 3.27 3.42 13.27
C GLY A 230 3.11 2.12 14.05
N ARG A 231 2.07 1.35 13.72
CA ARG A 231 1.64 0.17 14.51
C ARG A 231 1.02 -0.89 13.63
N ARG A 232 1.40 -2.13 13.88
CA ARG A 232 0.78 -3.31 13.27
C ARG A 232 -0.05 -4.02 14.32
N ILE A 233 -1.34 -3.69 14.37
CA ILE A 233 -2.27 -4.20 15.36
C ILE A 233 -3.06 -5.35 14.75
N ILE A 234 -2.90 -6.54 15.34
CA ILE A 234 -3.45 -7.79 14.83
C ILE A 234 -4.19 -8.51 15.98
N PRO A 235 -5.36 -9.10 15.72
CA PRO A 235 -6.06 -9.92 16.71
C PRO A 235 -5.22 -11.08 17.20
N THR A 236 -5.41 -11.47 18.45
CA THR A 236 -4.71 -12.59 19.07
C THR A 236 -5.70 -13.60 19.64
N LEU A 237 -5.23 -14.82 19.94
CA LEU A 237 -6.03 -15.84 20.61
C LEU A 237 -6.71 -15.30 21.88
N ASP A 238 -6.00 -14.56 22.72
CA ASP A 238 -6.58 -13.96 23.94
C ASP A 238 -7.78 -13.05 23.62
N CYS A 239 -7.70 -12.27 22.53
CA CYS A 239 -8.82 -11.42 22.10
C CYS A 239 -10.02 -12.27 21.66
N VAL A 240 -9.78 -13.38 20.96
CA VAL A 240 -10.83 -14.32 20.54
C VAL A 240 -11.48 -14.97 21.76
N GLU A 241 -10.69 -15.49 22.70
CA GLU A 241 -11.20 -16.13 23.92
C GLU A 241 -11.99 -15.16 24.80
N GLN A 242 -11.59 -13.88 24.86
CA GLN A 242 -12.21 -12.89 25.71
C GLN A 242 -13.49 -12.28 25.11
N HIS A 243 -13.54 -12.09 23.78
CA HIS A 243 -14.58 -11.29 23.14
C HIS A 243 -15.40 -12.01 22.06
N VAL A 244 -14.89 -13.13 21.53
CA VAL A 244 -15.53 -13.85 20.43
C VAL A 244 -16.13 -15.16 20.92
N LEU A 245 -15.43 -15.96 21.72
CA LEU A 245 -15.97 -17.23 22.23
C LEU A 245 -16.96 -16.99 23.36
N VAL A 246 -18.24 -17.27 23.09
CA VAL A 246 -19.35 -17.00 24.00
C VAL A 246 -20.18 -18.24 24.29
N ALA A 247 -20.92 -18.24 25.41
CA ALA A 247 -21.82 -19.32 25.76
C ALA A 247 -23.05 -19.35 24.82
N GLU A 248 -23.83 -20.44 24.86
CA GLU A 248 -25.11 -20.50 24.16
C GLU A 248 -26.05 -19.37 24.61
N GLY A 249 -26.74 -18.75 23.65
CA GLY A 249 -27.63 -17.61 23.89
C GLY A 249 -26.95 -16.24 23.95
N GLN A 250 -25.63 -16.17 23.76
CA GLN A 250 -24.85 -14.92 23.65
C GLN A 250 -24.37 -14.69 22.21
N ASN A 251 -24.02 -13.44 21.90
CA ASN A 251 -23.44 -13.02 20.61
C ASN A 251 -21.97 -12.63 20.78
N SER A 252 -21.14 -13.05 19.82
CA SER A 252 -19.74 -12.65 19.74
C SER A 252 -19.59 -11.16 19.42
N ASN A 253 -18.52 -10.55 19.91
CA ASN A 253 -18.13 -9.19 19.56
C ASN A 253 -16.97 -9.21 18.55
N PHE A 254 -17.30 -9.48 17.28
CA PHE A 254 -16.31 -9.49 16.19
C PHE A 254 -15.63 -8.13 15.96
N GLY A 255 -16.23 -7.03 16.43
CA GLY A 255 -15.60 -5.71 16.39
C GLY A 255 -14.30 -5.61 17.21
N GLN A 256 -14.02 -6.56 18.11
CA GLN A 256 -12.77 -6.62 18.89
C GLN A 256 -11.62 -7.33 18.16
N ILE A 257 -11.91 -8.06 17.08
CA ILE A 257 -10.90 -8.75 16.27
C ILE A 257 -10.61 -8.01 14.96
N ARG A 258 -10.52 -6.68 15.04
CA ARG A 258 -10.12 -5.82 13.91
C ARG A 258 -8.59 -5.82 13.73
N GLU A 259 -8.12 -5.87 12.49
CA GLU A 259 -6.73 -5.50 12.17
C GLU A 259 -6.61 -3.98 11.94
N SER A 260 -5.49 -3.39 12.34
CA SER A 260 -5.17 -1.98 12.10
C SER A 260 -3.70 -1.83 11.72
N TRP A 261 -3.46 -1.11 10.62
CA TRP A 261 -2.16 -0.93 10.01
C TRP A 261 -1.91 0.57 9.92
N GLU A 262 -1.19 1.07 10.91
CA GLU A 262 -0.97 2.50 11.10
C GLU A 262 0.40 2.86 10.52
N ILE A 263 0.44 3.64 9.45
CA ILE A 263 1.67 3.95 8.71
C ILE A 263 2.32 5.21 9.28
N SER A 264 3.64 5.27 9.48
CA SER A 264 4.33 6.55 9.75
C SER A 264 5.29 6.89 8.62
N GLY A 265 4.75 7.31 7.48
CA GLY A 265 5.47 7.54 6.23
C GLY A 265 6.11 8.92 6.17
N ARG A 266 7.32 9.00 5.59
CA ARG A 266 8.06 10.26 5.42
C ARG A 266 8.89 10.25 4.14
N ILE A 267 8.93 11.39 3.45
CA ILE A 267 9.90 11.70 2.40
C ILE A 267 10.94 12.64 2.99
N ARG A 268 12.23 12.29 2.88
CA ARG A 268 13.34 13.07 3.44
C ARG A 268 14.43 13.30 2.42
N THR A 269 15.03 14.48 2.45
CA THR A 269 16.25 14.78 1.70
C THR A 269 17.43 13.95 2.22
N ALA A 270 18.53 13.90 1.46
CA ALA A 270 19.80 13.34 1.92
C ALA A 270 20.37 14.00 3.20
N SER A 271 20.01 15.26 3.48
CA SER A 271 20.38 15.95 4.73
C SER A 271 19.46 15.60 5.92
N GLY A 272 18.42 14.80 5.71
CA GLY A 272 17.44 14.42 6.73
C GLY A 272 16.27 15.40 6.90
N LYS A 273 16.19 16.48 6.11
CA LYS A 273 15.02 17.39 6.12
C LYS A 273 13.80 16.59 5.67
N THR A 274 12.74 16.60 6.48
CA THR A 274 11.46 16.00 6.08
C THR A 274 10.73 16.96 5.15
N LEU A 275 10.40 16.48 3.95
CA LEU A 275 9.67 17.20 2.91
C LEU A 275 8.17 16.91 2.99
N PHE A 276 7.82 15.67 3.31
CA PHE A 276 6.45 15.24 3.49
C PHE A 276 6.38 14.19 4.60
N SER A 277 5.30 14.21 5.38
CA SER A 277 4.92 13.12 6.27
C SER A 277 3.42 12.86 6.19
N PHE A 278 3.02 11.61 6.37
CA PHE A 278 1.63 11.16 6.34
C PHE A 278 1.45 9.97 7.30
N ASN A 279 0.23 9.82 7.84
CA ASN A 279 -0.06 8.81 8.86
C ASN A 279 -1.41 8.08 8.66
N PRO A 280 -1.70 7.52 7.46
CA PRO A 280 -2.97 6.86 7.22
C PRO A 280 -3.11 5.56 8.02
N TYR A 281 -4.32 5.27 8.49
CA TYR A 281 -4.63 4.05 9.23
C TYR A 281 -5.54 3.16 8.42
N TYR A 282 -5.04 2.00 8.01
CA TYR A 282 -5.81 1.03 7.24
C TYR A 282 -6.37 -0.03 8.18
N GLN A 283 -7.66 -0.28 8.09
CA GLN A 283 -8.34 -1.15 9.04
C GLN A 283 -9.12 -2.23 8.29
N VAL A 284 -9.15 -3.43 8.85
CA VAL A 284 -9.92 -4.57 8.32
C VAL A 284 -10.83 -5.10 9.41
N PHE A 285 -12.14 -5.12 9.15
CA PHE A 285 -13.18 -5.47 10.12
C PHE A 285 -13.47 -6.97 10.17
N ASN A 286 -13.20 -7.66 9.08
CA ASN A 286 -13.45 -9.09 8.94
C ASN A 286 -12.17 -9.86 8.54
N PRO A 287 -11.06 -9.71 9.27
CA PRO A 287 -9.82 -10.38 8.91
C PRO A 287 -10.01 -11.90 8.95
N SER A 288 -9.34 -12.58 8.03
CA SER A 288 -9.46 -14.04 7.91
C SER A 288 -8.55 -14.79 8.89
N ARG A 289 -7.81 -14.08 9.75
CA ARG A 289 -6.83 -14.65 10.67
C ARG A 289 -6.79 -13.92 12.01
N TYR A 290 -6.22 -14.61 13.00
CA TYR A 290 -5.65 -14.01 14.20
C TYR A 290 -4.34 -14.73 14.56
N TYR A 291 -3.49 -14.10 15.36
CA TYR A 291 -2.27 -14.70 15.87
C TYR A 291 -2.60 -15.71 16.98
N ASP A 292 -2.29 -16.98 16.73
CA ASP A 292 -2.48 -18.07 17.66
C ASP A 292 -1.16 -18.84 17.86
N PRO A 293 -0.44 -18.61 18.97
CA PRO A 293 0.85 -19.25 19.20
C PRO A 293 0.73 -20.76 19.51
N THR A 294 -0.48 -21.30 19.64
CA THR A 294 -0.73 -22.68 20.07
C THR A 294 -0.89 -23.65 18.91
N VAL A 295 -1.11 -23.14 17.69
CA VAL A 295 -1.31 -23.94 16.47
C VAL A 295 -0.12 -23.88 15.53
N GLU A 296 0.01 -24.90 14.68
CA GLU A 296 1.01 -24.91 13.63
C GLU A 296 0.78 -23.73 12.66
N GLY A 297 1.87 -23.07 12.26
CA GLY A 297 1.78 -21.89 11.39
C GLY A 297 1.39 -20.60 12.09
N LEU A 298 1.02 -20.65 13.37
CA LEU A 298 0.68 -19.52 14.23
C LEU A 298 -0.61 -18.77 13.85
N VAL A 299 -1.44 -19.35 12.99
CA VAL A 299 -2.64 -18.72 12.41
C VAL A 299 -3.89 -19.42 12.90
N GLY A 300 -4.66 -18.74 13.74
CA GLY A 300 -6.03 -19.11 14.03
C GLY A 300 -6.99 -18.50 13.01
N ARG A 301 -8.17 -19.11 12.82
CA ARG A 301 -9.19 -18.63 11.86
C ARG A 301 -10.52 -18.39 12.57
N PRO A 302 -11.06 -17.15 12.50
CA PRO A 302 -12.40 -16.86 13.01
C PRO A 302 -13.50 -17.76 12.40
N HIS A 303 -13.29 -18.21 11.17
CA HIS A 303 -14.17 -19.18 10.51
C HIS A 303 -14.31 -20.49 11.31
N TRP A 304 -13.20 -21.06 11.83
CA TRP A 304 -13.25 -22.29 12.61
C TRP A 304 -13.83 -22.08 14.01
N ASP A 305 -13.70 -20.88 14.57
CA ASP A 305 -14.31 -20.50 15.84
C ASP A 305 -15.84 -20.48 15.77
N CYS A 306 -16.43 -20.27 14.58
CA CYS A 306 -17.87 -20.41 14.36
C CYS A 306 -18.36 -21.86 14.37
N GLN A 307 -17.47 -22.83 14.14
CA GLN A 307 -17.81 -24.23 13.96
C GLN A 307 -17.44 -25.09 15.19
N THR A 308 -16.39 -24.70 15.91
CA THR A 308 -15.78 -25.51 16.97
C THR A 308 -16.17 -24.99 18.34
N GLU A 309 -16.69 -25.88 19.19
CA GLU A 309 -16.95 -25.55 20.60
C GLU A 309 -15.71 -25.85 21.46
N VAL A 310 -15.31 -24.88 22.28
CA VAL A 310 -14.21 -24.97 23.25
C VAL A 310 -14.76 -24.60 24.62
N ASP A 311 -14.70 -25.54 25.57
CA ASP A 311 -15.19 -25.37 26.94
C ASP A 311 -16.64 -24.84 27.03
N GLY A 312 -17.53 -25.35 26.16
CA GLY A 312 -18.94 -24.93 26.11
C GLY A 312 -19.17 -23.56 25.45
N ARG A 313 -18.13 -22.97 24.84
CA ARG A 313 -18.19 -21.68 24.15
C ARG A 313 -17.85 -21.81 22.67
N ARG A 314 -18.47 -20.98 21.85
CA ARG A 314 -18.24 -20.91 20.40
C ARG A 314 -18.48 -19.49 19.90
N ALA A 315 -17.90 -19.12 18.76
CA ALA A 315 -18.30 -17.89 18.09
C ALA A 315 -19.74 -18.00 17.55
N ARG A 316 -20.51 -16.92 17.67
CA ARG A 316 -21.95 -16.84 17.37
C ARG A 316 -22.33 -15.45 16.88
N GLY A 317 -23.35 -15.36 16.04
CA GLY A 317 -23.88 -14.10 15.49
C GLY A 317 -23.76 -14.05 13.98
N GLU A 318 -24.06 -12.88 13.41
CA GLU A 318 -24.26 -12.65 11.97
C GLU A 318 -23.13 -13.19 11.10
N MET A 319 -21.86 -12.89 11.40
CA MET A 319 -20.73 -13.40 10.60
C MET A 319 -20.63 -14.93 10.57
N CYS A 320 -21.03 -15.62 11.65
CA CYS A 320 -21.08 -17.08 11.67
C CYS A 320 -22.29 -17.63 10.91
N GLU A 321 -23.42 -16.92 10.94
CA GLU A 321 -24.63 -17.26 10.20
C GLU A 321 -24.42 -17.07 8.69
N GLU A 322 -23.75 -15.99 8.28
CA GLU A 322 -23.32 -15.75 6.90
C GLU A 322 -22.37 -16.83 6.40
N SER A 323 -21.48 -17.32 7.27
CA SER A 323 -20.53 -18.39 6.95
C SER A 323 -21.14 -19.80 7.07
N ALA A 324 -22.45 -19.93 7.29
CA ALA A 324 -23.08 -21.23 7.48
C ALA A 324 -23.00 -22.09 6.21
N GLY A 325 -22.51 -23.33 6.35
CA GLY A 325 -22.34 -24.27 5.23
C GLY A 325 -21.04 -24.07 4.44
N VAL A 326 -20.22 -23.09 4.80
CA VAL A 326 -18.85 -22.93 4.31
C VAL A 326 -17.97 -23.94 5.06
N MET A 327 -17.23 -24.77 4.33
CA MET A 327 -16.46 -25.88 4.90
C MET A 327 -15.02 -25.51 5.25
N ASN A 328 -14.48 -24.46 4.63
CA ASN A 328 -13.13 -23.99 4.88
C ASN A 328 -13.04 -22.45 4.82
N HIS A 329 -12.04 -21.88 5.49
CA HIS A 329 -11.87 -20.44 5.66
C HIS A 329 -11.64 -19.66 4.35
N ASP A 330 -11.06 -20.33 3.35
CA ASP A 330 -10.72 -19.83 2.01
C ASP A 330 -11.84 -20.07 0.98
N GLN A 331 -12.95 -20.69 1.39
CA GLN A 331 -14.06 -20.95 0.48
C GLN A 331 -14.93 -19.68 0.30
N PRO A 332 -15.38 -19.38 -0.93
CA PRO A 332 -16.36 -18.33 -1.18
C PRO A 332 -17.59 -18.45 -0.28
N GLY A 333 -18.00 -17.32 0.30
CA GLY A 333 -19.12 -17.23 1.24
C GLY A 333 -18.70 -17.16 2.72
N SER A 334 -17.42 -17.33 3.05
CA SER A 334 -16.91 -16.98 4.38
C SER A 334 -17.06 -15.48 4.63
N ALA A 335 -17.63 -15.08 5.77
CA ALA A 335 -17.71 -13.68 6.18
C ALA A 335 -16.34 -13.09 6.54
N PHE A 336 -15.33 -13.94 6.74
CA PHE A 336 -13.97 -13.58 7.15
C PHE A 336 -13.01 -13.61 5.97
N ASP A 337 -13.25 -12.75 4.97
CA ASP A 337 -12.48 -12.67 3.71
C ASP A 337 -11.48 -11.49 3.67
N GLY A 338 -11.51 -10.61 4.68
CA GLY A 338 -10.65 -9.41 4.74
C GLY A 338 -11.06 -8.28 3.79
N ALA A 339 -12.24 -8.32 3.19
CA ALA A 339 -12.69 -7.37 2.18
C ALA A 339 -13.51 -6.19 2.76
N HIS A 340 -13.88 -6.20 4.05
CA HIS A 340 -14.51 -5.05 4.71
C HIS A 340 -13.46 -4.17 5.39
N ARG A 341 -13.22 -2.98 4.80
CA ARG A 341 -12.08 -2.13 5.16
C ARG A 341 -12.45 -0.65 5.29
N MET A 342 -11.57 0.11 5.94
CA MET A 342 -11.59 1.57 5.90
C MET A 342 -10.18 2.14 6.01
N VAL A 343 -10.05 3.41 5.62
CA VAL A 343 -8.80 4.16 5.75
C VAL A 343 -9.06 5.49 6.43
N ASP A 344 -8.35 5.79 7.52
CA ASP A 344 -8.32 7.13 8.09
C ASP A 344 -7.21 7.94 7.41
N ILE A 345 -7.56 9.12 6.90
CA ILE A 345 -6.61 10.02 6.24
C ILE A 345 -6.02 10.99 7.26
N ASN A 346 -4.80 10.75 7.76
CA ASN A 346 -4.23 11.57 8.85
C ASN A 346 -2.87 12.20 8.52
N ALA A 347 -2.61 13.34 9.16
CA ALA A 347 -1.32 14.00 9.30
C ALA A 347 -0.58 14.29 7.98
N ASN A 348 -1.27 14.88 7.01
CA ASN A 348 -0.73 15.21 5.68
C ASN A 348 0.07 16.52 5.69
N ASN A 349 1.36 16.42 6.01
CA ASN A 349 2.21 17.59 6.25
C ASN A 349 3.31 17.71 5.18
N VAL A 350 3.25 18.75 4.36
CA VAL A 350 4.27 19.17 3.39
C VAL A 350 5.09 20.32 3.97
N ASN A 351 6.41 20.23 3.82
CA ASN A 351 7.40 21.25 4.20
C ASN A 351 8.47 21.38 3.09
N ASN A 352 8.05 21.94 1.96
CA ASN A 352 8.88 22.06 0.76
C ASN A 352 8.74 23.42 0.07
N GLU A 353 8.45 24.47 0.83
CA GLU A 353 8.29 25.83 0.30
C GLU A 353 9.53 26.28 -0.48
N GLY A 354 9.33 26.62 -1.76
CA GLY A 354 10.40 27.04 -2.68
C GLY A 354 11.40 25.94 -3.05
N GLY A 355 11.13 24.69 -2.68
CA GLY A 355 11.96 23.53 -3.00
C GLY A 355 11.65 22.93 -4.38
N ALA A 356 12.45 21.94 -4.79
CA ALA A 356 12.18 21.14 -5.98
C ALA A 356 10.91 20.29 -5.78
N GLU A 357 10.17 20.02 -6.85
CA GLU A 357 8.96 19.21 -6.75
C GLU A 357 9.20 17.72 -6.99
N VAL A 358 10.19 17.41 -7.84
CA VAL A 358 10.57 16.05 -8.18
C VAL A 358 11.74 15.60 -7.31
N TRP A 359 11.54 14.46 -6.64
CA TRP A 359 12.54 13.84 -5.78
C TRP A 359 12.68 12.36 -6.13
N TYR A 360 13.89 11.85 -5.99
CA TYR A 360 14.23 10.44 -6.06
C TYR A 360 14.69 10.03 -4.66
N THR A 361 14.00 9.08 -4.03
CA THR A 361 14.31 8.61 -2.67
C THR A 361 14.74 7.15 -2.70
N ASP A 362 15.39 6.67 -1.65
CA ASP A 362 15.45 5.22 -1.42
C ASP A 362 14.03 4.64 -1.22
N PRO A 363 13.86 3.30 -1.25
CA PRO A 363 12.53 2.68 -1.13
C PRO A 363 11.79 3.06 0.16
N PHE A 364 12.48 3.48 1.23
CA PHE A 364 11.89 3.84 2.51
C PHE A 364 11.60 5.35 2.64
N GLY A 365 11.76 6.11 1.54
CA GLY A 365 11.52 7.56 1.51
C GLY A 365 12.68 8.41 2.04
N GLY A 366 13.83 7.80 2.29
CA GLY A 366 15.06 8.49 2.69
C GLY A 366 15.92 8.94 1.51
N ASN A 367 17.06 9.56 1.81
CA ASN A 367 18.12 9.86 0.84
C ASN A 367 17.65 10.66 -0.41
N GLY A 368 16.64 11.50 -0.25
CA GLY A 368 16.03 12.27 -1.33
C GLY A 368 17.00 13.19 -2.07
N GLN A 369 17.03 13.06 -3.39
CA GLN A 369 17.83 13.83 -4.35
C GLN A 369 16.98 14.27 -5.54
N THR A 370 17.42 15.25 -6.32
CA THR A 370 16.71 15.72 -7.53
C THR A 370 17.15 14.99 -8.81
N THR A 371 18.08 14.05 -8.70
CA THR A 371 18.56 13.19 -9.78
C THR A 371 18.38 11.72 -9.40
N PRO A 372 18.01 10.84 -10.36
CA PRO A 372 17.84 9.42 -10.09
C PRO A 372 19.15 8.75 -9.66
N PHE A 373 19.03 7.69 -8.87
CA PHE A 373 20.14 6.83 -8.47
C PHE A 373 19.69 5.36 -8.41
N PRO A 374 20.61 4.37 -8.36
CA PRO A 374 20.23 2.96 -8.30
C PRO A 374 19.31 2.64 -7.12
N GLY A 375 18.17 2.00 -7.39
CA GLY A 375 17.15 1.68 -6.37
C GLY A 375 16.31 2.89 -5.93
N SER A 376 16.40 4.03 -6.62
CA SER A 376 15.58 5.19 -6.27
C SER A 376 14.14 5.06 -6.76
N VAL A 377 13.18 5.47 -5.94
CA VAL A 377 11.77 5.62 -6.28
C VAL A 377 11.48 7.10 -6.55
N LEU A 378 10.82 7.39 -7.67
CA LEU A 378 10.36 8.73 -8.02
C LEU A 378 9.22 9.16 -7.08
N GLN A 379 9.33 10.36 -6.56
CA GLN A 379 8.34 11.02 -5.71
C GLN A 379 8.04 12.42 -6.27
N PHE A 380 6.84 12.92 -6.01
CA PHE A 380 6.48 14.32 -6.22
C PHE A 380 6.00 14.92 -4.90
N VAL A 381 6.54 16.09 -4.55
CA VAL A 381 6.13 16.88 -3.37
C VAL A 381 6.05 18.33 -3.81
N SER A 382 4.86 18.93 -3.80
CA SER A 382 4.63 20.32 -4.21
C SER A 382 5.62 21.30 -3.57
N SER A 383 5.94 22.39 -4.26
CA SER A 383 6.82 23.47 -3.76
C SER A 383 6.12 24.37 -2.73
N THR A 384 5.30 23.78 -1.85
CA THR A 384 4.47 24.46 -0.86
C THR A 384 4.84 24.04 0.56
N SER A 385 4.23 24.69 1.55
CA SER A 385 4.26 24.23 2.93
C SER A 385 2.89 24.40 3.54
N ASN A 386 2.40 23.35 4.18
CA ASN A 386 1.19 23.39 5.00
C ASN A 386 1.51 23.10 6.48
N SER A 387 2.79 23.13 6.87
CA SER A 387 3.27 22.76 8.21
C SER A 387 2.74 23.65 9.36
N GLY A 388 1.98 24.70 9.05
CA GLY A 388 1.25 25.51 10.02
C GLY A 388 -0.12 24.95 10.41
N PHE A 389 -0.57 23.88 9.75
CA PHE A 389 -1.88 23.27 9.92
C PHE A 389 -1.75 21.78 10.16
N ASP A 390 -2.30 21.30 11.27
CA ASP A 390 -2.45 19.87 11.50
C ASP A 390 -3.73 19.40 10.80
N THR A 391 -3.57 18.88 9.58
CA THR A 391 -4.69 18.49 8.72
C THR A 391 -5.03 17.01 8.88
N HIS A 392 -6.29 16.74 9.22
CA HIS A 392 -6.85 15.40 9.35
C HIS A 392 -8.08 15.27 8.47
N GLY A 393 -8.04 14.33 7.55
CA GLY A 393 -9.15 13.98 6.68
C GLY A 393 -10.16 13.06 7.36
N PRO A 394 -11.26 12.75 6.65
CA PRO A 394 -12.25 11.81 7.11
C PRO A 394 -11.74 10.37 7.03
N THR A 395 -12.48 9.47 7.65
CA THR A 395 -12.43 8.05 7.34
C THR A 395 -13.14 7.79 6.01
N ILE A 396 -12.48 7.08 5.10
CA ILE A 396 -13.03 6.67 3.79
C ILE A 396 -13.20 5.14 3.72
N GLY A 397 -14.08 4.67 2.83
CA GLY A 397 -14.27 3.23 2.58
C GLY A 397 -15.16 2.46 3.57
N ARG A 398 -15.42 2.98 4.79
CA ARG A 398 -16.12 2.25 5.87
C ARG A 398 -17.42 1.54 5.49
N ASN A 399 -18.22 2.14 4.61
CA ASN A 399 -19.52 1.61 4.19
C ASN A 399 -19.46 0.86 2.85
N ARG A 400 -18.26 0.49 2.39
CA ARG A 400 -18.01 -0.22 1.13
C ARG A 400 -17.47 -1.62 1.43
N PRO A 401 -18.32 -2.65 1.48
CA PRO A 401 -17.83 -4.02 1.46
C PRO A 401 -17.28 -4.33 0.08
N TYR A 402 -16.05 -4.84 -0.01
CA TYR A 402 -15.48 -5.36 -1.25
C TYR A 402 -15.71 -6.86 -1.41
N SER A 403 -16.38 -7.50 -0.43
CA SER A 403 -16.89 -8.85 -0.55
C SER A 403 -17.87 -8.96 -1.72
N GLY A 404 -17.87 -10.10 -2.41
CA GLY A 404 -18.69 -10.30 -3.60
C GLY A 404 -18.63 -11.72 -4.13
N SER A 405 -19.32 -11.96 -5.24
CA SER A 405 -19.32 -13.28 -5.89
C SER A 405 -17.90 -13.73 -6.19
N GLY A 406 -17.53 -14.88 -5.62
CA GLY A 406 -16.23 -15.49 -5.81
C GLY A 406 -15.08 -14.87 -5.02
N VAL A 407 -15.28 -13.78 -4.26
CA VAL A 407 -14.25 -13.25 -3.35
C VAL A 407 -14.14 -14.15 -2.13
N HIS A 408 -12.93 -14.48 -1.73
CA HIS A 408 -12.63 -15.28 -0.55
C HIS A 408 -11.25 -14.94 0.02
N SER A 409 -10.96 -15.45 1.22
CA SER A 409 -9.60 -15.37 1.76
C SER A 409 -8.65 -16.19 0.87
N PRO A 410 -7.50 -15.63 0.46
CA PRO A 410 -6.47 -16.39 -0.26
C PRO A 410 -5.90 -17.52 0.61
N ASN A 411 -5.48 -18.61 -0.06
CA ASN A 411 -4.90 -19.79 0.59
C ASN A 411 -3.46 -19.63 1.06
#